data_AF-A0AA96XD13-F1
#
_entry.id   AF-A0AA96XD13-F1
#
_cell.length_a   1.000
_cell.length_b   1.000
_cell.length_c   1.000
_cell.angle_alpha   90.00
_cell.angle_beta   90.00
_cell.angle_gamma   90.00
#
_symmetry.space_group_name_H-M   'P 1'
#
loop_
_entity.id
_entity.type
_entity.pdbx_description
1 polymer ?
#
loop_
_entity_poly.entity_id
_entity_poly.type
_entity_poly.pdbx_seq_one_letter_code
_entity_poly.pdbx_strand_id
1 'polypeptide(L)'
;MQNPYQAPESELDNRPAVYSPSVGWKIVFFILLPLELYSQYTVLTDGSTGIPFWWLVISLVVSSLFYVVLFGLAFAKRIGFEQLWIFFIPVIVLIDIFEFSLLAINLNKLGAGVALVMASTAPIILLRWYVVYKYQKVMKYFA
;
A
#
# COMPACT_ATOMS: atom_id res chain seq x y z
N MET A 1 12.39 -55.97 12.78
CA MET A 1 13.61 -55.63 13.54
C MET A 1 13.90 -54.16 13.27
N GLN A 2 13.48 -53.27 14.18
CA GLN A 2 13.74 -51.82 14.07
C GLN A 2 15.12 -51.53 14.67
N ASN A 3 15.95 -50.82 13.91
CA ASN A 3 17.33 -50.53 14.27
C ASN A 3 17.36 -49.51 15.42
N PRO A 4 17.92 -49.83 16.61
CA PRO A 4 17.93 -48.95 17.76
C PRO A 4 18.85 -47.73 17.61
N TYR A 5 19.60 -47.63 16.51
CA TYR A 5 20.51 -46.51 16.20
C TYR A 5 20.01 -45.61 15.07
N GLN A 6 18.72 -45.70 14.71
CA GLN A 6 18.16 -44.80 13.72
C GLN A 6 18.09 -43.39 14.33
N ALA A 7 18.94 -42.48 13.84
CA ALA A 7 18.92 -41.09 14.26
C ALA A 7 17.51 -40.53 14.02
N PRO A 8 16.92 -39.80 15.00
CA PRO A 8 15.62 -39.19 14.79
C PRO A 8 15.74 -38.26 13.59
N GLU A 9 14.88 -38.46 12.58
CA GLU A 9 14.72 -37.50 11.51
C GLU A 9 14.28 -36.19 12.15
N SER A 10 15.19 -35.22 12.23
CA SER A 10 14.85 -33.93 12.79
C SER A 10 13.96 -33.22 11.78
N GLU A 11 12.68 -33.03 12.09
CA GLU A 11 11.73 -32.20 11.34
C GLU A 11 12.07 -30.70 11.40
N LEU A 12 13.36 -30.34 11.39
CA LEU A 12 13.84 -28.96 11.52
C LEU A 12 13.62 -28.12 10.25
N ASP A 13 13.20 -28.73 9.14
CA ASP A 13 13.01 -28.07 7.85
C ASP A 13 11.55 -27.69 7.54
N ASN A 14 10.59 -28.04 8.42
CA ASN A 14 9.17 -27.68 8.28
C ASN A 14 8.79 -26.39 9.01
N ARG A 15 9.70 -25.41 9.11
CA ARG A 15 9.29 -24.07 9.58
C ARG A 15 8.48 -23.40 8.47
N PRO A 16 7.29 -22.85 8.77
CA PRO A 16 6.55 -22.08 7.78
C PRO A 16 7.46 -20.96 7.26
N ALA A 17 7.51 -20.79 5.94
CA ALA A 17 8.40 -19.84 5.29
C ALA A 17 8.22 -18.44 5.89
N VAL A 18 9.19 -17.99 6.70
CA VAL A 18 9.19 -16.64 7.26
C VAL A 18 9.43 -15.67 6.11
N TYR A 19 8.52 -14.70 5.92
CA TYR A 19 8.66 -13.72 4.86
C TYR A 19 9.96 -12.91 5.03
N SER A 20 10.82 -12.96 4.01
CA SER A 20 12.02 -12.14 3.92
C SER A 20 11.72 -10.87 3.10
N PRO A 21 11.84 -9.68 3.68
CA PRO A 21 11.54 -8.44 2.98
C PRO A 21 12.62 -8.14 1.95
N SER A 22 12.23 -7.94 0.68
CA SER A 22 13.18 -7.56 -0.35
C SER A 22 13.62 -6.10 -0.20
N VAL A 23 14.88 -5.81 -0.56
CA VAL A 23 15.44 -4.44 -0.55
C VAL A 23 14.59 -3.49 -1.39
N GLY A 24 13.98 -3.99 -2.47
CA GLY A 24 13.08 -3.21 -3.32
C GLY A 24 11.93 -2.55 -2.57
N TRP A 25 11.33 -3.22 -1.58
CA TRP A 25 10.22 -2.64 -0.81
C TRP A 25 10.66 -1.52 0.12
N LYS A 26 11.88 -1.59 0.64
CA LYS A 26 12.48 -0.51 1.42
C LYS A 26 12.71 0.71 0.53
N ILE A 27 13.24 0.51 -0.68
CA ILE A 27 13.45 1.59 -1.66
C ILE A 27 12.10 2.26 -2.01
N VAL A 28 11.07 1.47 -2.31
CA VAL A 28 9.71 1.99 -2.59
C VAL A 28 9.18 2.81 -1.42
N PHE A 29 9.35 2.35 -0.18
CA PHE A 29 8.97 3.11 1.02
C PHE A 29 9.70 4.45 1.13
N PHE A 30 11.02 4.46 0.96
CA PHE A 30 11.82 5.69 1.05
C PHE A 30 11.55 6.69 -0.07
N ILE A 31 11.10 6.25 -1.23
CA ILE A 31 10.73 7.14 -2.35
C ILE A 31 9.31 7.70 -2.15
N LEU A 32 8.35 6.82 -1.85
CA LEU A 32 6.94 7.21 -1.77
C LEU A 32 6.64 8.07 -0.54
N LEU A 33 7.24 7.78 0.61
CA LEU A 33 6.89 8.46 1.86
C LEU A 33 7.20 9.97 1.84
N PRO A 34 8.40 10.43 1.44
CA PRO A 34 8.67 11.87 1.29
C PRO A 34 7.77 12.54 0.26
N LEU A 35 7.46 11.82 -0.83
CA LEU A 35 6.60 12.34 -1.90
C LEU A 35 5.17 12.57 -1.41
N GLU A 36 4.62 11.66 -0.60
CA GLU A 36 3.31 11.86 0.03
C GLU A 36 3.33 12.99 1.04
N LEU A 37 4.35 13.06 1.90
CA LEU A 37 4.47 14.13 2.88
C LEU A 37 4.51 15.50 2.20
N TYR A 38 5.23 15.60 1.08
CA TYR A 38 5.24 16.80 0.25
C TYR A 38 3.86 17.08 -0.36
N SER A 39 3.19 16.08 -0.91
CA SER A 39 1.82 16.21 -1.45
C SER A 39 0.83 16.72 -0.39
N GLN A 40 0.78 16.09 0.78
CA GLN A 40 -0.09 16.49 1.88
C GLN A 40 0.25 17.90 2.40
N TYR A 41 1.54 18.24 2.49
CA TYR A 41 1.97 19.59 2.84
C TYR A 41 1.42 20.61 1.84
N THR A 42 1.57 20.38 0.53
CA THR A 42 1.05 21.31 -0.49
C THR A 42 -0.46 21.50 -0.40
N VAL A 43 -1.21 20.42 -0.20
CA VAL A 43 -2.67 20.47 -0.08
C VAL A 43 -3.12 21.22 1.17
N LEU A 44 -2.38 21.11 2.28
CA LEU A 44 -2.68 21.81 3.53
C LEU A 44 -2.30 23.30 3.48
N THR A 45 -1.23 23.66 2.78
CA THR A 45 -0.79 25.06 2.65
C THR A 45 -1.57 25.83 1.58
N ASP A 46 -1.97 25.16 0.49
CA ASP A 46 -2.83 25.76 -0.53
C ASP A 46 -4.31 25.61 -0.14
N GLY A 47 -4.80 26.54 0.67
CA GLY A 47 -6.22 26.68 1.02
C GLY A 47 -7.15 27.04 -0.15
N SER A 48 -6.63 27.08 -1.38
CA SER A 48 -7.35 27.46 -2.61
C SER A 48 -8.01 26.28 -3.33
N THR A 49 -7.78 25.04 -2.87
CA THR A 49 -8.22 23.82 -3.57
C THR A 49 -9.74 23.58 -3.54
N GLY A 50 -10.48 24.28 -2.67
CA GLY A 50 -11.94 24.12 -2.55
C GLY A 50 -12.38 22.74 -2.04
N ILE A 51 -11.44 21.94 -1.54
CA ILE A 51 -11.68 20.59 -1.03
C ILE A 51 -12.25 20.68 0.39
N PRO A 52 -13.35 19.98 0.72
CA PRO A 52 -13.90 19.97 2.08
C PRO A 52 -12.90 19.44 3.10
N PHE A 53 -12.81 20.07 4.27
CA PHE A 53 -11.90 19.66 5.34
C PHE A 53 -12.07 18.19 5.74
N TRP A 54 -13.30 17.69 5.80
CA TRP A 54 -13.58 16.27 6.10
C TRP A 54 -12.96 15.32 5.07
N TRP A 55 -12.89 15.72 3.80
CA TRP A 55 -12.25 14.92 2.75
C TRP A 55 -10.73 14.84 2.95
N LEU A 56 -10.10 15.95 3.34
CA LEU A 56 -8.68 15.98 3.68
C LEU A 56 -8.35 15.02 4.83
N VAL A 57 -9.18 14.99 5.87
CA VAL A 57 -9.01 14.08 7.00
C VAL A 57 -9.14 12.61 6.55
N ILE A 58 -10.13 12.29 5.73
CA ILE A 58 -10.33 10.92 5.20
C ILE A 58 -9.14 10.50 4.35
N SER A 59 -8.70 11.35 3.42
CA SER A 59 -7.55 11.08 2.55
C SER A 59 -6.28 10.85 3.38
N LEU A 60 -6.04 11.67 4.41
CA LEU A 60 -4.91 11.52 5.31
C LEU A 60 -4.93 10.20 6.08
N VAL A 61 -6.10 9.77 6.58
CA VAL A 61 -6.25 8.48 7.28
C VAL A 61 -5.97 7.31 6.33
N VAL A 62 -6.49 7.36 5.10
CA VAL A 62 -6.33 6.29 4.11
C VAL A 62 -4.88 6.22 3.63
N SER A 63 -4.25 7.35 3.33
CA SER A 63 -2.83 7.41 3.00
C SER A 63 -1.97 6.90 4.16
N SER A 64 -2.28 7.26 5.40
CA SER A 64 -1.56 6.76 6.59
C SER A 64 -1.65 5.24 6.70
N LEU A 65 -2.85 4.66 6.53
CA LEU A 65 -3.04 3.21 6.51
C LEU A 65 -2.24 2.53 5.39
N PHE A 66 -2.18 3.12 4.21
CA PHE A 66 -1.34 2.63 3.12
C PHE A 66 0.15 2.60 3.49
N TYR A 67 0.67 3.65 4.14
CA TYR A 67 2.08 3.65 4.59
C TYR A 67 2.34 2.64 5.70
N VAL A 68 1.36 2.37 6.57
CA VAL A 68 1.44 1.29 7.56
C VAL A 68 1.58 -0.07 6.88
N VAL A 69 0.79 -0.34 5.84
CA VAL A 69 0.92 -1.56 5.01
C VAL A 69 2.30 -1.64 4.38
N LEU A 70 2.73 -0.56 3.72
CA LEU A 70 4.01 -0.52 3.01
C LEU A 70 5.19 -0.72 3.97
N PHE A 71 5.12 -0.14 5.17
CA PHE A 71 6.10 -0.35 6.23
C PHE A 71 6.10 -1.80 6.73
N GLY A 72 4.93 -2.37 7.00
CA GLY A 72 4.80 -3.78 7.37
C GLY A 72 5.43 -4.71 6.34
N LEU A 73 5.25 -4.40 5.06
CA LEU A 73 5.80 -5.15 3.95
C LEU A 73 7.32 -4.92 3.78
N ALA A 74 7.82 -3.69 3.93
CA ALA A 74 9.24 -3.36 3.79
C ALA A 74 10.12 -3.88 4.95
N PHE A 75 9.55 -4.01 6.14
CA PHE A 75 10.27 -4.45 7.34
C PHE A 75 9.85 -5.81 7.86
N ALA A 76 9.03 -6.55 7.09
CA ALA A 76 8.50 -7.85 7.48
C ALA A 76 7.84 -7.84 8.87
N LYS A 77 7.10 -6.76 9.16
CA LYS A 77 6.37 -6.59 10.41
C LYS A 77 4.89 -6.89 10.20
N ARG A 78 4.35 -7.72 11.08
CA ARG A 78 2.91 -7.95 11.20
C ARG A 78 2.28 -6.74 11.87
N ILE A 79 1.42 -6.05 11.15
CA ILE A 79 0.63 -4.92 11.65
C ILE A 79 -0.83 -5.19 11.31
N GLY A 80 -1.69 -5.16 12.33
CA GLY A 80 -3.10 -5.48 12.19
C GLY A 80 -3.40 -6.98 11.96
N PHE A 81 -4.56 -7.24 11.37
CA PHE A 81 -5.09 -8.59 11.08
C PHE A 81 -5.38 -8.73 9.58
N GLU A 82 -5.30 -9.94 9.03
CA GLU A 82 -5.49 -10.18 7.59
C GLU A 82 -6.83 -9.61 7.08
N GLN A 83 -7.90 -9.81 7.84
CA GLN A 83 -9.26 -9.35 7.50
C GLN A 83 -9.32 -7.83 7.29
N LEU A 84 -8.61 -7.06 8.12
CA LEU A 84 -8.57 -5.60 8.00
C LEU A 84 -8.03 -5.19 6.61
N TRP A 85 -6.97 -5.85 6.16
CA TRP A 85 -6.35 -5.55 4.87
C TRP A 85 -7.19 -6.00 3.67
N ILE A 86 -7.96 -7.09 3.83
CA ILE A 86 -8.95 -7.50 2.83
C ILE A 86 -10.02 -6.41 2.65
N PHE A 87 -10.52 -5.84 3.75
CA PHE A 87 -11.49 -4.74 3.69
C PHE A 87 -10.88 -3.42 3.22
N PHE A 88 -9.58 -3.22 3.42
CA PHE A 88 -8.91 -2.00 3.00
C PHE A 88 -8.74 -1.90 1.47
N ILE A 89 -8.58 -3.04 0.77
CA ILE A 89 -8.46 -3.08 -0.71
C ILE A 89 -9.64 -2.41 -1.43
N PRO A 90 -10.92 -2.77 -1.19
CA PRO A 90 -12.02 -2.10 -1.86
C PRO A 90 -12.14 -0.62 -1.47
N VAL A 91 -11.77 -0.25 -0.24
CA VAL A 91 -11.78 1.15 0.21
C VAL A 91 -10.78 1.99 -0.58
N ILE A 92 -9.52 1.54 -0.71
CA ILE A 92 -8.51 2.28 -1.47
C ILE A 92 -8.87 2.37 -2.95
N VAL A 93 -9.40 1.29 -3.54
CA VAL A 93 -9.87 1.26 -4.93
C VAL A 93 -11.00 2.27 -5.15
N LEU A 94 -12.00 2.33 -4.26
CA LEU A 94 -13.11 3.28 -4.37
C LEU A 94 -12.65 4.73 -4.28
N ILE A 95 -11.71 5.02 -3.37
CA ILE A 95 -11.14 6.38 -3.23
C ILE A 95 -10.37 6.76 -4.48
N ASP A 96 -9.51 5.87 -4.99
CA ASP A 96 -8.72 6.15 -6.19
C ASP A 96 -9.64 6.34 -7.41
N ILE A 97 -10.71 5.55 -7.56
CA ILE A 97 -11.72 5.75 -8.61
C ILE A 97 -12.41 7.12 -8.46
N PHE A 98 -12.77 7.49 -7.23
CA PHE A 98 -13.41 8.78 -6.97
C PHE A 98 -12.49 9.95 -7.33
N GLU A 99 -11.23 9.94 -6.86
CA GLU A 99 -10.25 10.98 -7.18
C GLU A 99 -9.95 11.04 -8.68
N PHE A 100 -9.81 9.89 -9.34
CA PHE A 100 -9.61 9.81 -10.78
C PHE A 100 -10.82 10.35 -11.57
N SER A 101 -12.05 10.11 -11.08
CA SER A 101 -13.27 10.64 -11.70
C SER A 101 -13.37 12.17 -11.57
N LEU A 102 -12.94 12.74 -10.43
CA LEU A 102 -12.88 14.20 -10.24
C LEU A 102 -11.88 14.84 -11.20
N LEU A 103 -10.71 14.22 -11.39
CA LEU A 103 -9.74 14.66 -12.39
C LEU A 103 -10.32 14.55 -13.82
N ALA A 104 -11.04 13.46 -14.12
CA ALA A 104 -11.69 13.24 -15.41
C ALA A 104 -12.82 14.25 -15.72
N ILE A 105 -13.57 14.70 -14.71
CA ILE A 105 -14.58 15.75 -14.90
C ILE A 105 -13.91 17.10 -15.19
N ASN A 106 -12.79 17.40 -14.53
CA ASN A 106 -12.00 18.61 -14.78
C ASN A 106 -11.28 18.60 -16.15
N LEU A 107 -10.99 17.41 -16.69
CA LEU A 107 -10.41 17.21 -18.03
C LEU A 107 -11.22 17.83 -19.15
N ASN A 108 -12.54 17.81 -19.04
CA ASN A 108 -13.43 18.41 -20.03
C ASN A 108 -13.26 19.94 -20.10
N LYS A 109 -12.52 20.55 -19.16
CA LYS A 109 -12.25 21.99 -19.08
C LYS A 109 -10.80 22.39 -19.32
N LEU A 110 -9.82 21.46 -19.30
CA LEU A 110 -8.39 21.79 -19.12
C LEU A 110 -7.39 21.17 -20.13
N GLY A 111 -7.84 20.41 -21.16
CA GLY A 111 -7.00 20.01 -22.30
C GLY A 111 -5.92 18.95 -22.00
N ALA A 112 -4.91 18.84 -22.89
CA ALA A 112 -3.92 17.75 -22.96
C ALA A 112 -3.03 17.57 -21.69
N GLY A 113 -2.85 18.63 -20.88
CA GLY A 113 -2.02 18.58 -19.67
C GLY A 113 -2.55 17.61 -18.62
N VAL A 114 -3.88 17.52 -18.46
CA VAL A 114 -4.49 16.63 -17.46
C VAL A 114 -4.44 15.17 -17.91
N ALA A 115 -4.47 14.90 -19.22
CA ALA A 115 -4.33 13.55 -19.75
C ALA A 115 -2.93 12.96 -19.46
N LEU A 116 -1.89 13.80 -19.52
CA LEU A 116 -0.52 13.41 -19.17
C LEU A 116 -0.40 13.12 -17.67
N VAL A 117 -1.05 13.91 -16.82
CA VAL A 117 -1.11 13.65 -15.37
C VAL A 117 -1.83 12.34 -15.06
N MET A 118 -2.94 12.04 -15.73
CA MET A 118 -3.64 10.76 -15.53
C MET A 118 -2.80 9.56 -16.00
N ALA A 119 -2.09 9.68 -17.12
CA ALA A 119 -1.22 8.63 -17.63
C ALA A 119 -0.05 8.34 -16.70
N SER A 120 0.50 9.36 -16.02
CA SER A 120 1.60 9.20 -15.07
C SER A 120 1.14 8.72 -13.69
N THR A 121 -0.08 9.03 -13.26
CA THR A 121 -0.61 8.60 -11.94
C THR A 121 -1.18 7.18 -11.94
N ALA A 122 -1.75 6.71 -13.05
CA ALA A 122 -2.28 5.34 -13.18
C ALA A 122 -1.30 4.23 -12.71
N PRO A 123 -0.02 4.20 -13.13
CA PRO A 123 0.91 3.17 -12.67
C PRO A 123 1.22 3.26 -11.17
N ILE A 124 1.21 4.47 -10.59
CA ILE A 124 1.40 4.67 -9.15
C ILE A 124 0.21 4.10 -8.37
N ILE A 125 -1.02 4.32 -8.84
CA ILE A 125 -2.24 3.77 -8.24
C ILE A 125 -2.22 2.24 -8.27
N LEU A 126 -1.90 1.65 -9.43
CA LEU A 126 -1.79 0.19 -9.56
C LEU A 126 -0.71 -0.39 -8.62
N LEU A 127 0.40 0.32 -8.44
CA LEU A 127 1.43 -0.07 -7.48
C LEU A 127 0.89 -0.04 -6.04
N ARG A 128 0.09 0.98 -5.66
CA ARG A 128 -0.54 1.04 -4.33
C ARG A 128 -1.42 -0.18 -4.08
N TRP A 129 -2.26 -0.54 -5.04
CA TRP A 129 -3.13 -1.72 -4.93
C TRP A 129 -2.32 -3.01 -4.79
N TYR A 130 -1.26 -3.14 -5.59
CA TYR A 130 -0.38 -4.29 -5.54
C TYR A 130 0.34 -4.43 -4.19
N VAL A 131 0.78 -3.32 -3.58
CA VAL A 131 1.39 -3.32 -2.25
C VAL A 131 0.42 -3.89 -1.21
N VAL A 132 -0.82 -3.39 -1.17
CA VAL A 132 -1.82 -3.85 -0.20
C VAL A 132 -2.18 -5.31 -0.42
N TYR A 133 -2.39 -5.71 -1.67
CA TYR A 133 -2.65 -7.09 -2.03
C TYR A 133 -1.50 -8.03 -1.63
N LYS A 134 -0.25 -7.62 -1.90
CA LYS A 134 0.91 -8.43 -1.53
C LYS A 134 1.06 -8.52 -0.02
N TYR A 135 0.84 -7.44 0.72
CA TYR A 135 0.90 -7.45 2.17
C TYR A 135 -0.14 -8.38 2.79
N GLN A 136 -1.37 -8.34 2.29
CA GLN A 136 -2.43 -9.25 2.71
C GLN A 136 -2.03 -10.73 2.53
N LYS A 137 -1.37 -11.09 1.41
CA LYS A 137 -0.84 -12.44 1.22
C LYS A 137 0.31 -12.77 2.16
N VAL A 138 1.23 -11.83 2.34
CA VAL A 138 2.42 -12.00 3.19
C VAL A 138 2.04 -12.16 4.67
N MET A 139 0.94 -11.56 5.10
CA MET A 139 0.43 -11.68 6.48
C MET A 139 0.18 -13.12 6.94
N LYS A 140 -0.13 -14.05 6.02
CA LYS A 140 -0.31 -15.48 6.32
C LYS A 140 0.98 -16.17 6.77
N TYR A 141 2.12 -15.58 6.46
CA TYR A 141 3.45 -16.10 6.75
C TYR A 141 4.07 -15.47 8.00
N PHE A 142 3.40 -14.51 8.64
CA PHE A 142 3.76 -14.01 9.96
C PHE A 142 3.06 -14.85 11.04
N ALA A 143 3.53 -16.09 11.20
CA ALA A 143 3.16 -16.99 12.29
C ALA A 143 4.14 -16.85 13.46
#